data_AF-A9NKB4-F1
#
_entry.id   AF-A9NKB4-F1
#
_cell.length_a   1.000
_cell.length_b   1.000
_cell.length_c   1.000
_cell.angle_alpha   90.00
_cell.angle_beta   90.00
_cell.angle_gamma   90.00
#
_symmetry.space_group_name_H-M   'P 1'
#
loop_
_entity.id
_entity.type
_entity.pdbx_description
1 polymer ?
#
loop_
_entity_poly.entity_id
_entity_poly.type
_entity_poly.pdbx_seq_one_letter_code
_entity_poly.pdbx_strand_id
1 'polypeptide(L)' 'MKIKHLKKCIQSQSNSFLSEFSSSCDAASFLKTKLENSSKFVVEGKRVSLAKSS' A
#
# COMPACT_ATOMS: atom_id res chain seq x y z
N MET A 1 3.61 -3.79 9.61
CA MET A 1 2.16 -3.94 9.29
C MET A 1 1.97 -5.02 8.21
N LYS A 2 0.86 -5.76 8.16
CA LYS A 2 0.58 -6.70 7.03
C LYS A 2 -0.05 -5.93 5.86
N ILE A 3 0.29 -6.27 4.61
CA ILE A 3 -0.27 -5.63 3.39
C ILE A 3 -1.81 -5.62 3.40
N LYS A 4 -2.43 -6.68 3.92
CA LYS A 4 -3.90 -6.79 4.04
C LYS A 4 -4.52 -5.70 4.92
N HIS A 5 -3.85 -5.31 6.00
CA HIS A 5 -4.32 -4.23 6.87
C HIS A 5 -4.13 -2.87 6.21
N LEU A 6 -3.03 -2.69 5.49
CA LEU A 6 -2.77 -1.44 4.75
C LEU A 6 -3.84 -1.22 3.67
N LYS A 7 -4.20 -2.29 2.95
CA LYS A 7 -5.31 -2.30 1.98
C LYS A 7 -6.64 -1.88 2.64
N LYS A 8 -6.94 -2.40 3.84
CA LYS A 8 -8.14 -2.01 4.60
C LYS A 8 -8.12 -0.54 5.02
N CYS A 9 -6.98 -0.01 5.46
CA CYS A 9 -6.86 1.42 5.79
C CYS A 9 -7.12 2.30 4.57
N ILE A 10 -6.60 1.92 3.40
CA ILE A 10 -6.79 2.71 2.16
C ILE A 10 -8.23 2.60 1.65
N GLN A 11 -8.85 1.42 1.73
CA GLN A 11 -10.29 1.29 1.46
C GLN A 11 -11.14 2.15 2.38
N SER A 12 -10.78 2.21 3.67
CA SER A 12 -11.52 2.99 4.65
C SER A 12 -11.31 4.50 4.51
N GLN A 13 -10.11 4.94 4.12
CA GLN A 13 -9.73 6.34 4.15
C GLN A 13 -9.84 7.02 2.77
N SER A 14 -9.89 6.26 1.69
CA SER A 14 -9.65 6.79 0.35
C SER A 14 -10.61 6.24 -0.69
N ASN A 15 -11.92 6.39 -0.46
CA ASN A 15 -12.94 6.14 -1.49
C ASN A 15 -12.63 6.94 -2.77
N SER A 16 -12.19 8.20 -2.65
CA SER A 16 -11.82 9.04 -3.81
C SER A 16 -10.56 8.58 -4.53
N PHE A 17 -9.54 8.08 -3.82
CA PHE A 17 -8.32 7.53 -4.46
C PHE A 17 -8.63 6.21 -5.18
N LEU A 18 -9.49 5.38 -4.60
CA LEU A 18 -9.93 4.13 -5.22
C LEU A 18 -10.84 4.36 -6.43
N SER A 19 -11.55 5.49 -6.50
CA SER A 19 -12.32 5.89 -7.69
C SER A 19 -11.47 6.12 -8.94
N GLU A 20 -10.17 6.39 -8.79
CA GLU A 20 -9.22 6.47 -9.92
C GLU A 20 -8.84 5.09 -10.48
N PHE A 21 -9.14 4.01 -9.76
CA PHE A 21 -8.84 2.65 -10.18
C PHE A 21 -10.12 1.92 -10.60
N SER A 22 -10.08 1.23 -11.74
CA SER A 22 -11.20 0.40 -12.20
C SER A 22 -11.49 -0.79 -11.27
N SER A 23 -10.54 -1.20 -10.43
CA SER A 23 -10.75 -2.28 -9.47
C SER A 23 -9.96 -2.09 -8.17
N SER A 24 -10.47 -2.67 -7.07
CA SER A 24 -9.76 -2.75 -5.80
C SER A 24 -8.52 -3.67 -5.84
N CYS A 25 -8.35 -4.44 -6.91
CA CYS A 25 -7.15 -5.22 -7.17
C CYS A 25 -6.06 -4.32 -7.75
N ASP A 26 -6.40 -3.51 -8.76
CA ASP A 26 -5.49 -2.54 -9.39
C ASP A 26 -4.95 -1.54 -8.37
N ALA A 27 -5.82 -0.98 -7.53
CA ALA A 27 -5.39 -0.07 -6.48
C ALA A 27 -4.41 -0.73 -5.48
N ALA A 28 -4.62 -2.02 -5.16
CA ALA A 28 -3.76 -2.75 -4.26
C ALA A 28 -2.39 -3.06 -4.89
N SER A 29 -2.37 -3.40 -6.18
CA SER A 29 -1.15 -3.61 -6.96
C SER A 29 -0.37 -2.31 -7.09
N PHE A 30 -1.03 -1.20 -7.43
CA PHE A 30 -0.41 0.12 -7.49
C PHE A 30 0.23 0.52 -6.16
N LEU A 31 -0.49 0.34 -5.06
CA LEU A 31 0.04 0.63 -3.74
C LEU A 31 1.27 -0.22 -3.40
N LYS A 32 1.21 -1.53 -3.69
CA LYS A 32 2.35 -2.43 -3.48
C LYS A 32 3.58 -1.92 -4.24
N THR A 33 3.42 -1.59 -5.52
CA THR A 33 4.48 -1.01 -6.36
C THR A 33 4.98 0.31 -5.79
N LYS A 34 4.10 1.20 -5.33
CA LYS A 34 4.47 2.50 -4.73
C LYS A 34 5.32 2.32 -3.46
N LEU A 35 4.97 1.34 -2.63
CA LEU A 35 5.70 1.01 -1.40
C LEU A 35 7.05 0.36 -1.71
N GLU A 36 7.11 -0.54 -2.68
CA GLU A 36 8.36 -1.18 -3.12
C GLU A 36 9.33 -0.15 -3.73
N ASN A 37 8.81 0.88 -4.40
CA ASN A 37 9.63 1.98 -4.95
C ASN A 37 9.97 3.08 -3.93
N SER A 38 9.44 3.00 -2.71
CA SER A 38 9.68 4.04 -1.70
C SER A 38 10.83 3.64 -0.78
N SER A 39 11.85 4.48 -0.68
CA SER A 39 12.96 4.30 0.27
C SER A 39 12.54 4.42 1.74
N LYS A 40 11.33 4.95 2.02
CA LYS A 40 10.78 5.07 3.38
C LYS A 40 10.09 3.80 3.87
N PHE A 41 9.81 2.84 2.99
CA PHE A 41 9.09 1.63 3.32
C PHE A 41 9.88 0.40 2.87
N VAL A 42 9.87 -0.63 3.70
CA VAL A 42 10.48 -1.92 3.40
C VAL A 42 9.35 -2.94 3.25
N VAL A 43 9.30 -3.58 2.08
CA VAL A 43 8.32 -4.61 1.75
C VAL A 43 9.00 -5.98 1.83
N GLU A 44 8.70 -6.74 2.88
CA GLU A 44 9.17 -8.11 3.04
C GLU A 44 8.01 -9.09 2.88
N GLY A 45 7.90 -9.68 1.69
CA GLY A 45 6.82 -10.60 1.33
C GLY A 45 5.44 -9.97 1.48
N LYS A 46 4.70 -10.31 2.55
CA LYS A 46 3.35 -9.79 2.85
C LYS A 46 3.34 -8.72 3.95
N ARG A 47 4.50 -8.21 4.34
CA ARG A 47 4.68 -7.23 5.42
C ARG A 47 5.29 -5.94 4.88
N VAL A 48 4.81 -4.83 5.40
CA VAL A 48 5.31 -3.47 5.14
C VAL A 48 5.79 -2.91 6.46
N SER A 49 7.00 -2.39 6.47
CA SER A 49 7.64 -1.74 7.61
C SER A 49 8.11 -0.36 7.20
N LEU A 50 8.23 0.57 8.14
CA LEU A 50 8.96 1.81 7.88
C LEU A 50 10.45 1.46 7.81
N ALA A 51 11.13 1.99 6.80
CA ALA A 51 12.59 1.97 6.77
C ALA A 51 13.08 2.78 7.97
N LYS A 52 14.02 2.22 8.73
CA LYS A 52 14.70 3.00 9.76
C LYS A 52 15.50 4.09 9.05
N SER A 53 15.14 5.35 9.28
CA SER A 53 16.01 6.48 9.01
C SER A 53 17.25 6.29 9.92
N SER A 54 18.38 5.91 9.34
CA SER A 54 19.69 6.04 10.00
C SER A 54 20.14 7.48 9.98
#